data_AF-A0A1L7CX48-F1
#
_entry.id   AF-A0A1L7CX48-F1
#
_cell.length_a   1.000
_cell.length_b   1.000
_cell.length_c   1.000
_cell.angle_alpha   90.00
_cell.angle_beta   90.00
_cell.angle_gamma   90.00
#
_symmetry.space_group_name_H-M   'P 1'
#
loop_
_entity.id
_entity.type
_entity.pdbx_description
1 polymer ?
#
loop_
_entity_poly.entity_id
_entity_poly.type
_entity_poly.pdbx_seq_one_letter_code
_entity_poly.pdbx_strand_id
1 'polypeptide(L)'
;MSQNARPVVLIADKLAQSTVDALGDSVEVRWVDGPNRPELLAAVGEADALLVRSATTVDAEVLEAAPKLKIVGRAGVGLDNVDIATATKRGVMVANAPTSNIHSACEHAISLLLATARQIPAADATLREGEWKRSSFKGVEVFGKTIGIVGFGHIGQLFAQRLAAFETEIIAYDPYANPARAAQLGVELVGLEELMGRADFVTIHLPKTKETAGMFDAGLLAKAKPGQIIVNAARGGLVDEAALAEAIREGRIRGAGFDVYAAEPCTDSPLFALPEVVATPHLGASTAEAQDRAGTDVARSVLLALAGEFVPDAVNVTGGAVGEEVSLWLELARELGLVAGGLLDGAPAKVEVVARGELSTEDVQILGLAAARGLFSIMVDEPVTFVNAPTIAEERGVEVSVTTSPESVSHRSVLEVSIISAEGAKATVVGALTGLQRVEKIVRINGRGLDMRSAGRNLFLSYPDQPGALGRIAGQLGGEGINIDAAALSQEGDGEHAILVLRVDREVPEALQEAIAEAVDAEKVLQLVLD
;
A
#
# COMPACT_ATOMS: atom_id res chain seq x y z
N MET A 1 18.79 27.46 -19.31
CA MET A 1 17.78 26.42 -19.59
C MET A 1 18.39 25.09 -19.19
N SER A 2 18.16 24.66 -17.96
CA SER A 2 18.61 23.34 -17.50
C SER A 2 17.80 22.29 -18.26
N GLN A 3 18.46 21.37 -18.96
CA GLN A 3 17.80 20.13 -19.37
C GLN A 3 17.23 19.50 -18.10
N ASN A 4 15.94 19.11 -18.10
CA ASN A 4 15.38 18.32 -17.00
C ASN A 4 16.18 17.02 -16.93
N ALA A 5 17.09 16.93 -15.95
CA ALA A 5 17.86 15.71 -15.72
C ALA A 5 16.86 14.59 -15.35
N ARG A 6 17.05 13.40 -15.94
CA ARG A 6 16.20 12.25 -15.65
C ARG A 6 16.33 11.88 -14.17
N PRO A 7 15.24 11.47 -13.49
CA PRO A 7 15.33 11.00 -12.10
C PRO A 7 16.31 9.84 -11.98
N VAL A 8 17.12 9.83 -10.92
CA VAL A 8 18.13 8.80 -10.67
C VAL A 8 17.51 7.66 -9.86
N VAL A 9 17.51 6.45 -10.42
CA VAL A 9 17.12 5.22 -9.72
C VAL A 9 18.39 4.45 -9.37
N LEU A 10 18.75 4.43 -8.09
CA LEU A 10 19.93 3.74 -7.58
C LEU A 10 19.57 2.30 -7.17
N ILE A 11 20.19 1.31 -7.80
CA ILE A 11 20.05 -0.09 -7.46
C ILE A 11 21.25 -0.51 -6.59
N ALA A 12 20.97 -0.92 -5.35
CA ALA A 12 22.01 -1.24 -4.35
C ALA A 12 22.17 -2.75 -4.08
N ASP A 13 21.25 -3.58 -4.55
CA ASP A 13 21.33 -5.04 -4.45
C ASP A 13 21.21 -5.70 -5.82
N LYS A 14 21.58 -6.99 -5.91
CA LYS A 14 21.39 -7.78 -7.13
C LYS A 14 19.90 -7.94 -7.44
N LEU A 15 19.43 -7.22 -8.44
CA LEU A 15 18.09 -7.30 -9.00
C LEU A 15 18.11 -8.00 -10.37
N ALA A 16 16.98 -8.60 -10.75
CA ALA A 16 16.81 -9.22 -12.05
C ALA A 16 16.90 -8.18 -13.18
N GLN A 17 17.38 -8.59 -14.36
CA GLN A 17 17.45 -7.73 -15.54
C GLN A 17 16.08 -7.16 -15.94
N SER A 18 15.02 -7.95 -15.75
CA SER A 18 13.63 -7.52 -15.96
C SER A 18 13.25 -6.26 -15.16
N THR A 19 13.87 -6.03 -14.00
CA THR A 19 13.71 -4.80 -13.21
C THR A 19 14.19 -3.57 -13.97
N VAL A 20 15.40 -3.67 -14.55
CA VAL A 20 16.03 -2.58 -15.30
C VAL A 20 15.23 -2.31 -16.56
N ASP A 21 14.81 -3.37 -17.25
CA ASP A 21 14.00 -3.26 -18.47
C ASP A 21 12.63 -2.61 -18.18
N ALA A 22 12.03 -2.90 -17.03
CA ALA A 22 10.76 -2.32 -16.60
C ALA A 22 10.84 -0.83 -16.22
N LEU A 23 11.99 -0.37 -15.71
CA LEU A 23 12.22 1.05 -15.41
C LEU A 23 12.27 1.92 -16.67
N GLY A 24 12.71 1.36 -17.80
CA GLY A 24 12.74 2.03 -19.10
C GLY A 24 13.66 3.26 -19.17
N ASP A 25 13.45 4.09 -20.21
CA ASP A 25 14.36 5.19 -20.56
C ASP A 25 14.03 6.54 -19.88
N SER A 26 12.91 6.61 -19.16
CA SER A 26 12.45 7.83 -18.47
C SER A 26 13.29 8.17 -17.23
N VAL A 27 14.09 7.21 -16.74
CA VAL A 27 14.96 7.34 -15.57
C VAL A 27 16.42 7.09 -15.94
N GLU A 28 17.33 7.51 -15.06
CA GLU A 28 18.74 7.13 -15.10
C GLU A 28 19.00 6.04 -14.06
N VAL A 29 19.24 4.81 -14.52
CA VAL A 29 19.54 3.68 -13.63
C VAL A 29 21.03 3.67 -13.29
N ARG A 30 21.36 3.67 -11.99
CA ARG A 30 22.72 3.54 -11.46
C ARG A 30 22.83 2.32 -10.56
N TRP A 31 24.03 1.77 -10.43
CA TRP A 31 24.31 0.62 -9.58
C TRP A 31 25.36 0.98 -8.52
N VAL A 32 25.20 0.41 -7.33
CA VAL A 32 26.18 0.48 -6.24
C VAL A 32 26.22 -0.85 -5.50
N ASP A 33 27.35 -1.17 -4.88
CA ASP A 33 27.44 -2.29 -3.94
C ASP A 33 26.84 -1.85 -2.60
N GLY A 34 25.55 -2.04 -2.40
CA GLY A 34 24.84 -1.53 -1.23
C GLY A 34 25.30 -2.09 0.13
N PRO A 35 25.70 -3.37 0.26
CA PRO A 35 26.38 -3.87 1.47
C PRO A 35 27.67 -3.13 1.81
N ASN A 36 28.32 -2.47 0.84
CA ASN A 36 29.47 -1.61 1.05
C ASN A 36 29.00 -0.20 1.47
N ARG A 37 28.85 -0.02 2.79
CA ARG A 37 28.30 1.22 3.39
C ARG A 37 28.95 2.51 2.88
N PRO A 38 30.29 2.66 2.82
CA PRO A 38 30.91 3.86 2.25
C PRO A 38 30.50 4.17 0.81
N GLU A 39 30.39 3.15 -0.06
CA GLU A 39 29.98 3.34 -1.45
C GLU A 39 28.51 3.73 -1.55
N LEU A 40 27.64 3.07 -0.78
CA LEU A 40 26.21 3.40 -0.70
C LEU A 40 26.00 4.86 -0.30
N LEU A 41 26.65 5.31 0.77
CA LEU A 41 26.51 6.68 1.29
C LEU A 41 27.04 7.73 0.30
N ALA A 42 28.08 7.41 -0.47
CA ALA A 42 28.60 8.28 -1.51
C ALA A 42 27.66 8.42 -2.72
N ALA A 43 26.89 7.36 -3.05
CA ALA A 43 26.01 7.34 -4.22
C ALA A 43 24.59 7.84 -3.94
N VAL A 44 24.06 7.59 -2.72
CA VAL A 44 22.63 7.80 -2.41
C VAL A 44 22.21 9.28 -2.40
N GLY A 45 23.16 10.21 -2.23
CA GLY A 45 22.87 11.65 -2.17
C GLY A 45 22.23 12.23 -3.44
N GLU A 46 22.42 11.58 -4.59
CA GLU A 46 21.83 11.98 -5.87
C GLU A 46 20.58 11.19 -6.25
N ALA A 47 20.19 10.16 -5.49
CA ALA A 47 19.12 9.25 -5.84
C ALA A 47 17.72 9.85 -5.60
N ASP A 48 16.86 9.79 -6.61
CA ASP A 48 15.42 10.04 -6.48
C ASP A 48 14.68 8.79 -5.99
N ALA A 49 15.20 7.60 -6.33
CA ALA A 49 14.69 6.31 -5.85
C ALA A 49 15.85 5.36 -5.49
N LEU A 50 15.65 4.55 -4.46
CA LEU A 50 16.59 3.52 -4.03
C LEU A 50 15.91 2.14 -4.10
N LEU A 51 16.47 1.24 -4.90
CA LEU A 51 16.03 -0.15 -5.01
C LEU A 51 16.96 -1.07 -4.24
N VAL A 52 16.38 -1.84 -3.30
CA VAL A 52 17.11 -2.79 -2.45
C VAL A 52 16.43 -4.16 -2.45
N ARG A 53 17.12 -5.16 -1.92
CA ARG A 53 16.61 -6.49 -1.64
C ARG A 53 16.74 -6.80 -0.15
N SER A 54 17.68 -7.67 0.23
CA SER A 54 17.89 -8.12 1.62
C SER A 54 19.31 -7.92 2.11
N ALA A 55 20.26 -7.60 1.21
CA ALA A 55 21.66 -7.50 1.59
C ALA A 55 22.01 -6.08 2.05
N THR A 56 21.38 -5.07 1.46
CA THR A 56 21.52 -3.68 1.86
C THR A 56 20.58 -3.32 3.01
N THR A 57 21.11 -2.71 4.08
CA THR A 57 20.30 -2.13 5.17
C THR A 57 20.06 -0.65 4.89
N VAL A 58 18.79 -0.24 4.78
CA VAL A 58 18.36 1.15 4.61
C VAL A 58 17.91 1.68 5.97
N ASP A 59 18.87 2.14 6.76
CA ASP A 59 18.66 2.72 8.09
C ASP A 59 18.59 4.26 8.04
N ALA A 60 18.44 4.88 9.20
CA ALA A 60 18.40 6.33 9.34
C ALA A 60 19.60 7.03 8.71
N GLU A 61 20.81 6.46 8.79
CA GLU A 61 22.03 7.04 8.19
C GLU A 61 21.92 7.14 6.66
N VAL A 62 21.47 6.07 6.00
CA VAL A 62 21.26 6.06 4.54
C VAL A 62 20.17 7.05 4.14
N LEU A 63 19.06 7.09 4.88
CA LEU A 63 17.97 8.01 4.61
C LEU A 63 18.44 9.46 4.81
N GLU A 64 19.19 9.74 5.88
CA GLU A 64 19.80 11.04 6.20
C GLU A 64 20.69 11.57 5.08
N ALA A 65 21.53 10.71 4.51
CA ALA A 65 22.42 11.02 3.40
C ALA A 65 21.72 11.24 2.04
N ALA A 66 20.41 10.98 1.92
CA ALA A 66 19.67 10.97 0.66
C ALA A 66 18.59 12.09 0.57
N PRO A 67 18.98 13.37 0.40
CA PRO A 67 18.05 14.51 0.47
C PRO A 67 17.01 14.56 -0.67
N LYS A 68 17.24 13.87 -1.79
CA LYS A 68 16.34 13.84 -2.95
C LYS A 68 15.42 12.63 -2.98
N LEU A 69 15.61 11.69 -2.05
CA LEU A 69 14.99 10.38 -2.11
C LEU A 69 13.47 10.51 -1.93
N LYS A 70 12.71 10.01 -2.90
CA LYS A 70 11.24 10.00 -2.89
C LYS A 70 10.70 8.62 -2.51
N ILE A 71 11.41 7.56 -2.89
CA ILE A 71 10.96 6.18 -2.66
C ILE A 71 12.12 5.22 -2.39
N VAL A 72 11.92 4.30 -1.44
CA VAL A 72 12.67 3.06 -1.27
C VAL A 72 11.81 1.90 -1.74
N GLY A 73 12.20 1.26 -2.85
CA GLY A 73 11.56 0.06 -3.38
C GLY A 73 12.30 -1.19 -2.94
N ARG A 74 11.66 -2.04 -2.13
CA ARG A 74 12.22 -3.33 -1.72
C ARG A 74 11.70 -4.45 -2.60
N ALA A 75 12.57 -5.06 -3.39
CA ALA A 75 12.23 -6.22 -4.24
C ALA A 75 12.04 -7.49 -3.39
N GLY A 76 10.85 -7.62 -2.82
CA GLY A 76 10.37 -8.77 -2.04
C GLY A 76 9.37 -8.35 -0.98
N VAL A 77 8.90 -9.30 -0.16
CA VAL A 77 7.80 -9.04 0.81
C VAL A 77 8.27 -8.46 2.14
N GLY A 78 9.25 -9.08 2.80
CA GLY A 78 9.79 -8.61 4.08
C GLY A 78 10.44 -7.23 4.00
N LEU A 79 10.43 -6.48 5.10
CA LEU A 79 10.95 -5.11 5.20
C LEU A 79 11.90 -4.93 6.38
N ASP A 80 12.45 -6.03 6.90
CA ASP A 80 13.28 -6.05 8.11
C ASP A 80 14.56 -5.21 7.98
N ASN A 81 15.01 -4.96 6.75
CA ASN A 81 16.20 -4.18 6.41
C ASN A 81 15.91 -2.72 6.04
N VAL A 82 14.70 -2.20 6.25
CA VAL A 82 14.32 -0.82 5.94
C VAL A 82 13.72 -0.16 7.18
N ASP A 83 14.29 0.98 7.60
CA ASP A 83 13.74 1.81 8.67
C ASP A 83 12.54 2.63 8.16
N ILE A 84 11.36 2.01 8.27
CA ILE A 84 10.10 2.61 7.84
C ILE A 84 9.79 3.88 8.64
N ALA A 85 10.09 3.92 9.94
CA ALA A 85 9.76 5.06 10.78
C ALA A 85 10.52 6.32 10.35
N THR A 86 11.82 6.18 10.10
CA THR A 86 12.64 7.30 9.62
C THR A 86 12.26 7.69 8.19
N ALA A 87 11.94 6.72 7.32
CA ALA A 87 11.49 7.00 5.96
C ALA A 87 10.19 7.83 5.96
N THR A 88 9.20 7.42 6.77
CA THR A 88 7.93 8.14 6.94
C THR A 88 8.13 9.56 7.42
N LYS A 89 8.94 9.76 8.48
CA LYS A 89 9.23 11.09 9.03
C LYS A 89 9.83 12.03 7.99
N ARG A 90 10.56 11.50 7.01
CA ARG A 90 11.18 12.25 5.92
C ARG A 90 10.29 12.40 4.67
N GLY A 91 9.07 11.87 4.68
CA GLY A 91 8.20 11.83 3.51
C GLY A 91 8.72 10.89 2.40
N VAL A 92 9.63 9.97 2.72
CA VAL A 92 10.12 8.96 1.79
C VAL A 92 9.16 7.78 1.78
N MET A 93 8.61 7.48 0.62
CA MET A 93 7.73 6.33 0.45
C MET A 93 8.53 5.03 0.55
N VAL A 94 7.97 4.02 1.21
CA VAL A 94 8.52 2.66 1.20
C VAL A 94 7.52 1.78 0.48
N ALA A 95 7.96 1.08 -0.56
CA ALA A 95 7.14 0.12 -1.28
C ALA A 95 7.82 -1.25 -1.28
N ASN A 96 7.02 -2.32 -1.22
CA ASN A 96 7.51 -3.69 -1.34
C ASN A 96 6.83 -4.40 -2.52
N ALA A 97 7.08 -5.69 -2.69
CA ALA A 97 6.42 -6.51 -3.72
C ALA A 97 5.59 -7.62 -3.04
N PRO A 98 4.40 -7.30 -2.50
CA PRO A 98 3.72 -8.13 -1.49
C PRO A 98 3.22 -9.47 -2.02
N THR A 99 2.97 -9.58 -3.33
CA THR A 99 2.46 -10.80 -3.98
C THR A 99 3.51 -11.54 -4.81
N SER A 100 4.71 -10.98 -4.97
CA SER A 100 5.76 -11.50 -5.86
C SER A 100 6.16 -12.96 -5.57
N ASN A 101 6.11 -13.38 -4.31
CA ASN A 101 6.58 -14.69 -3.86
C ASN A 101 5.47 -15.74 -3.64
N ILE A 102 4.18 -15.40 -3.81
CA ILE A 102 3.09 -16.25 -3.31
C ILE A 102 3.07 -17.66 -3.93
N HIS A 103 3.46 -17.78 -5.19
CA HIS A 103 3.55 -19.06 -5.89
C HIS A 103 4.74 -19.88 -5.41
N SER A 104 5.94 -19.29 -5.41
CA SER A 104 7.17 -19.98 -5.02
C SER A 104 7.16 -20.38 -3.54
N ALA A 105 6.63 -19.52 -2.66
CA ALA A 105 6.49 -19.85 -1.24
C ALA A 105 5.48 -20.98 -1.01
N CYS A 106 4.38 -21.00 -1.78
CA CYS A 106 3.42 -22.10 -1.76
C CYS A 106 4.05 -23.41 -2.24
N GLU A 107 4.74 -23.39 -3.38
CA GLU A 107 5.45 -24.56 -3.94
C GLU A 107 6.51 -25.09 -2.98
N HIS A 108 7.23 -24.20 -2.29
CA HIS A 108 8.24 -24.58 -1.30
C HIS A 108 7.62 -25.21 -0.06
N ALA A 109 6.51 -24.69 0.45
CA ALA A 109 5.77 -25.30 1.56
C ALA A 109 5.29 -26.72 1.20
N ILE A 110 4.79 -26.93 -0.02
CA ILE A 110 4.39 -28.25 -0.53
C ILE A 110 5.61 -29.17 -0.65
N SER A 111 6.72 -28.63 -1.15
CA SER A 111 7.99 -29.36 -1.27
C SER A 111 8.49 -29.82 0.09
N LEU A 112 8.46 -28.96 1.11
CA LEU A 112 8.80 -29.31 2.49
C LEU A 112 7.85 -30.35 3.08
N LEU A 113 6.54 -30.24 2.83
CA LEU A 113 5.56 -31.24 3.25
C LEU A 113 5.91 -32.62 2.67
N LEU A 114 6.10 -32.70 1.35
CA LEU A 114 6.38 -33.95 0.66
C LEU A 114 7.77 -34.52 1.03
N ALA A 115 8.79 -33.66 1.11
CA ALA A 115 10.14 -34.05 1.49
C ALA A 115 10.17 -34.64 2.91
N THR A 116 9.43 -34.04 3.84
CA THR A 116 9.31 -34.53 5.22
C THR A 116 8.51 -35.83 5.28
N ALA A 117 7.35 -35.89 4.61
CA ALA A 117 6.51 -37.07 4.56
C ALA A 117 7.24 -38.30 4.01
N ARG A 118 8.16 -38.09 3.07
CA ARG A 118 8.89 -39.15 2.37
C ARG A 118 10.35 -39.29 2.80
N GLN A 119 10.81 -38.49 3.77
CA GLN A 119 12.16 -38.52 4.33
C GLN A 119 13.24 -38.34 3.25
N ILE A 120 12.97 -37.48 2.25
CA ILE A 120 13.77 -37.38 1.02
C ILE A 120 15.23 -37.04 1.31
N PRO A 121 15.58 -36.02 2.12
CA PRO A 121 17.00 -35.68 2.34
C PRO A 121 17.79 -36.82 2.98
N ALA A 122 17.21 -37.49 3.99
CA ALA A 122 17.86 -38.62 4.66
C ALA A 122 18.00 -39.83 3.72
N ALA A 123 17.00 -40.12 2.89
CA ALA A 123 17.07 -41.21 1.92
C ALA A 123 18.10 -40.94 0.80
N ASP A 124 18.14 -39.71 0.26
CA ASP A 124 19.14 -39.26 -0.72
C ASP A 124 20.56 -39.41 -0.16
N ALA A 125 20.79 -38.97 1.09
CA ALA A 125 22.10 -39.06 1.73
C ALA A 125 22.63 -40.51 1.76
N THR A 126 21.79 -41.50 2.11
CA THR A 126 22.24 -42.91 2.13
C THR A 126 22.72 -43.42 0.78
N LEU A 127 22.07 -43.00 -0.31
CA LEU A 127 22.48 -43.39 -1.66
C LEU A 127 23.78 -42.69 -2.09
N ARG A 128 23.98 -41.44 -1.68
CA ARG A 128 25.25 -40.71 -1.91
C ARG A 128 26.42 -41.33 -1.16
N GLU A 129 26.15 -41.95 -0.02
CA GLU A 129 27.11 -42.74 0.77
C GLU A 129 27.32 -44.15 0.20
N GLY A 130 26.60 -44.54 -0.87
CA GLY A 130 26.70 -45.86 -1.49
C GLY A 130 25.94 -46.96 -0.76
N GLU A 131 25.02 -46.61 0.13
CA GLU A 131 24.24 -47.55 0.93
C GLU A 131 22.80 -47.70 0.43
N TRP A 132 22.30 -48.94 0.36
CA TRP A 132 20.92 -49.25 -0.03
C TRP A 132 20.03 -49.52 1.19
N LYS A 133 19.63 -48.46 1.91
CA LYS A 133 18.85 -48.54 3.17
C LYS A 133 17.33 -48.52 2.98
N ARG A 134 16.81 -49.17 1.93
CA ARG A 134 15.36 -49.16 1.60
C ARG A 134 14.45 -49.52 2.78
N SER A 135 14.81 -50.52 3.58
CA SER A 135 14.00 -50.98 4.72
C SER A 135 13.96 -50.03 5.91
N SER A 136 14.84 -49.03 5.96
CA SER A 136 14.94 -48.06 7.06
C SER A 136 13.94 -46.91 6.93
N PHE A 137 13.30 -46.75 5.76
CA PHE A 137 12.40 -45.63 5.48
C PHE A 137 10.95 -46.09 5.37
N LYS A 138 10.05 -45.35 6.01
CA LYS A 138 8.60 -45.58 5.94
C LYS A 138 7.88 -44.24 5.88
N GLY A 139 7.56 -43.82 4.67
CA GLY A 139 6.88 -42.54 4.43
C GLY A 139 5.42 -42.52 4.87
N VAL A 140 4.82 -41.34 4.74
CA VAL A 140 3.38 -41.09 4.93
C VAL A 140 2.75 -40.77 3.59
N GLU A 141 1.62 -41.40 3.30
CA GLU A 141 0.79 -41.11 2.15
C GLU A 141 -0.11 -39.89 2.43
N VAL A 142 -0.24 -38.98 1.47
CA VAL A 142 -1.04 -37.75 1.58
C VAL A 142 -2.50 -37.98 1.17
N PHE A 143 -2.77 -38.93 0.26
CA PHE A 143 -4.10 -39.25 -0.22
C PHE A 143 -5.08 -39.55 0.93
N GLY A 144 -6.25 -38.91 0.90
CA GLY A 144 -7.31 -39.10 1.91
C GLY A 144 -6.99 -38.57 3.31
N LYS A 145 -5.89 -37.82 3.49
CA LYS A 145 -5.49 -37.22 4.77
C LYS A 145 -6.16 -35.87 4.99
N THR A 146 -6.20 -35.44 6.24
CA THR A 146 -6.66 -34.10 6.62
C THR A 146 -5.48 -33.14 6.70
N ILE A 147 -5.52 -32.05 5.93
CA ILE A 147 -4.55 -30.96 5.93
C ILE A 147 -5.10 -29.78 6.73
N GLY A 148 -4.41 -29.39 7.79
CA GLY A 148 -4.68 -28.20 8.58
C GLY A 148 -3.86 -27.01 8.10
N ILE A 149 -4.52 -25.92 7.71
CA ILE A 149 -3.88 -24.67 7.27
C ILE A 149 -4.06 -23.62 8.36
N VAL A 150 -2.96 -23.15 8.96
CA VAL A 150 -3.00 -22.09 9.97
C VAL A 150 -2.57 -20.77 9.32
N GLY A 151 -3.53 -19.87 9.10
CA GLY A 151 -3.41 -18.68 8.27
C GLY A 151 -3.93 -18.91 6.84
N PHE A 152 -5.04 -18.26 6.47
CA PHE A 152 -5.77 -18.48 5.22
C PHE A 152 -5.71 -17.27 4.27
N GLY A 153 -4.55 -16.59 4.27
CA GLY A 153 -4.20 -15.55 3.28
C GLY A 153 -3.87 -16.12 1.89
N HIS A 154 -3.25 -15.32 1.04
CA HIS A 154 -2.97 -15.69 -0.36
C HIS A 154 -2.22 -17.03 -0.51
N ILE A 155 -1.14 -17.23 0.26
CA ILE A 155 -0.34 -18.48 0.19
C ILE A 155 -1.14 -19.67 0.71
N GLY A 156 -1.86 -19.53 1.83
CA GLY A 156 -2.70 -20.58 2.39
C GLY A 156 -3.81 -21.02 1.43
N GLN A 157 -4.45 -20.08 0.72
CA GLN A 157 -5.44 -20.38 -0.31
C GLN A 157 -4.83 -21.11 -1.52
N LEU A 158 -3.66 -20.67 -1.99
CA LEU A 158 -2.94 -21.36 -3.07
C LEU A 158 -2.53 -22.77 -2.66
N PHE A 159 -2.13 -22.95 -1.40
CA PHE A 159 -1.77 -24.24 -0.83
C PHE A 159 -2.98 -25.17 -0.81
N ALA A 160 -4.13 -24.68 -0.32
CA ALA A 160 -5.38 -25.45 -0.31
C ALA A 160 -5.76 -25.94 -1.71
N GLN A 161 -5.73 -25.06 -2.70
CA GLN A 161 -6.04 -25.41 -4.10
C GLN A 161 -5.13 -26.51 -4.66
N ARG A 162 -3.84 -26.48 -4.33
CA ARG A 162 -2.86 -27.45 -4.82
C ARG A 162 -2.97 -28.78 -4.09
N LEU A 163 -3.20 -28.77 -2.78
CA LEU A 163 -3.36 -29.99 -2.00
C LEU A 163 -4.69 -30.70 -2.25
N ALA A 164 -5.74 -29.97 -2.64
CA ALA A 164 -6.99 -30.60 -3.06
C ALA A 164 -6.79 -31.60 -4.21
N ALA A 165 -5.82 -31.38 -5.10
CA ALA A 165 -5.47 -32.31 -6.17
C ALA A 165 -4.82 -33.63 -5.69
N PHE A 166 -4.39 -33.69 -4.42
CA PHE A 166 -3.94 -34.92 -3.76
C PHE A 166 -5.10 -35.66 -3.07
N GLU A 167 -6.35 -35.24 -3.29
CA GLU A 167 -7.57 -35.85 -2.74
C GLU A 167 -7.56 -35.86 -1.20
N THR A 168 -7.16 -34.73 -0.61
CA THR A 168 -7.15 -34.48 0.83
C THR A 168 -8.42 -33.79 1.32
N GLU A 169 -8.77 -33.97 2.59
CA GLU A 169 -9.67 -33.06 3.31
C GLU A 169 -8.89 -31.84 3.78
N ILE A 170 -9.45 -30.64 3.64
CA ILE A 170 -8.75 -29.39 4.00
C ILE A 170 -9.55 -28.63 5.04
N ILE A 171 -8.91 -28.37 6.18
CA ILE A 171 -9.43 -27.52 7.26
C ILE A 171 -8.49 -26.35 7.47
N ALA A 172 -9.00 -25.20 7.89
CA ALA A 172 -8.19 -24.02 8.13
C ALA A 172 -8.61 -23.26 9.40
N TYR A 173 -7.63 -22.64 10.04
CA TYR A 173 -7.82 -21.67 11.10
C TYR A 173 -7.29 -20.31 10.65
N ASP A 174 -8.19 -19.33 10.59
CA ASP A 174 -7.87 -17.92 10.42
C ASP A 174 -9.08 -17.10 10.91
N PRO A 175 -8.96 -16.32 12.00
CA PRO A 175 -10.07 -15.55 12.54
C PRO A 175 -10.53 -14.41 11.61
N TYR A 176 -9.75 -14.08 10.58
CA TYR A 176 -10.03 -13.02 9.62
C TYR A 176 -10.45 -13.57 8.24
N ALA A 177 -10.52 -14.89 8.07
CA ALA A 177 -10.88 -15.48 6.78
C ALA A 177 -12.35 -15.22 6.41
N ASN A 178 -12.58 -14.98 5.12
CA ASN A 178 -13.92 -14.90 4.55
C ASN A 178 -14.51 -16.32 4.43
N PRO A 179 -15.62 -16.65 5.14
CA PRO A 179 -16.20 -17.99 5.10
C PRO A 179 -16.71 -18.42 3.72
N ALA A 180 -17.22 -17.48 2.92
CA ALA A 180 -17.68 -17.78 1.56
C ALA A 180 -16.50 -18.17 0.66
N ARG A 181 -15.36 -17.50 0.81
CA ARG A 181 -14.14 -17.84 0.06
C ARG A 181 -13.58 -19.20 0.45
N ALA A 182 -13.57 -19.54 1.74
CA ALA A 182 -13.15 -20.86 2.21
C ALA A 182 -14.06 -21.96 1.64
N ALA A 183 -15.38 -21.78 1.69
CA ALA A 183 -16.35 -22.72 1.15
C ALA A 183 -16.18 -22.94 -0.37
N GLN A 184 -15.93 -21.88 -1.15
CA GLN A 184 -15.64 -21.98 -2.59
C GLN A 184 -14.41 -22.85 -2.90
N LEU A 185 -13.43 -22.87 -1.99
CA LEU A 185 -12.21 -23.66 -2.12
C LEU A 185 -12.34 -25.06 -1.48
N GLY A 186 -13.54 -25.42 -1.00
CA GLY A 186 -13.77 -26.70 -0.31
C GLY A 186 -13.06 -26.81 1.04
N VAL A 187 -12.84 -25.68 1.72
CA VAL A 187 -12.12 -25.60 3.00
C VAL A 187 -13.09 -25.37 4.14
N GLU A 188 -13.01 -26.21 5.18
CA GLU A 188 -13.76 -26.03 6.43
C GLU A 188 -12.98 -25.11 7.38
N LEU A 189 -13.61 -24.05 7.89
CA LEU A 189 -13.02 -23.19 8.92
C LEU A 189 -13.31 -23.75 10.31
N VAL A 190 -12.26 -23.96 11.10
CA VAL A 190 -12.32 -24.57 12.44
C VAL A 190 -11.48 -23.79 13.46
N GLY A 191 -11.65 -24.08 14.75
CA GLY A 191 -10.78 -23.53 15.80
C GLY A 191 -9.36 -24.11 15.75
N LEU A 192 -8.35 -23.36 16.22
CA LEU A 192 -6.94 -23.77 16.18
C LEU A 192 -6.68 -25.11 16.91
N GLU A 193 -7.26 -25.31 18.09
CA GLU A 193 -7.09 -26.55 18.84
C GLU A 193 -7.75 -27.75 18.15
N GLU A 194 -8.92 -27.51 17.55
CA GLU A 194 -9.64 -28.51 16.76
C GLU A 194 -8.83 -28.92 15.52
N LEU A 195 -8.24 -27.93 14.82
CA LEU A 195 -7.34 -28.15 13.71
C LEU A 195 -6.16 -29.05 14.11
N MET A 196 -5.49 -28.72 15.21
CA MET A 196 -4.36 -29.50 15.72
C MET A 196 -4.75 -30.95 16.06
N GLY A 197 -5.95 -31.16 16.59
CA GLY A 197 -6.46 -32.50 16.94
C GLY A 197 -6.92 -33.35 15.73
N ARG A 198 -7.34 -32.72 14.63
CA ARG A 198 -7.86 -33.40 13.43
C ARG A 198 -6.79 -33.66 12.36
N ALA A 199 -5.92 -32.68 12.13
CA ALA A 199 -5.02 -32.65 10.98
C ALA A 199 -3.92 -33.72 11.05
N ASP A 200 -3.67 -34.41 9.94
CA ASP A 200 -2.50 -35.27 9.75
C ASP A 200 -1.25 -34.45 9.37
N PHE A 201 -1.45 -33.35 8.66
CA PHE A 201 -0.42 -32.39 8.31
C PHE A 201 -0.87 -30.99 8.69
N VAL A 202 0.02 -30.19 9.27
CA VAL A 202 -0.24 -28.77 9.55
C VAL A 202 0.75 -27.92 8.77
N THR A 203 0.25 -26.93 8.04
CA THR A 203 1.07 -25.92 7.36
C THR A 203 0.75 -24.54 7.89
N ILE A 204 1.78 -23.73 8.12
CA ILE A 204 1.68 -22.42 8.76
C ILE A 204 1.93 -21.35 7.70
N HIS A 205 1.01 -20.38 7.59
CA HIS A 205 1.04 -19.27 6.63
C HIS A 205 0.64 -17.93 7.29
N LEU A 206 0.99 -17.76 8.57
CA LEU A 206 0.72 -16.53 9.31
C LEU A 206 1.83 -15.48 9.14
N PRO A 207 1.49 -14.19 9.17
CA PRO A 207 2.47 -13.15 9.46
C PRO A 207 2.96 -13.28 10.91
N LYS A 208 4.13 -12.69 11.22
CA LYS A 208 4.64 -12.58 12.60
C LYS A 208 4.15 -11.28 13.22
N THR A 209 3.28 -11.39 14.22
CA THR A 209 2.76 -10.29 15.03
C THR A 209 2.98 -10.61 16.50
N LYS A 210 2.58 -9.71 17.41
CA LYS A 210 2.63 -9.99 18.85
C LYS A 210 1.71 -11.15 19.25
N GLU A 211 0.62 -11.30 18.52
CA GLU A 211 -0.42 -12.32 18.75
C GLU A 211 -0.04 -13.69 18.15
N THR A 212 0.78 -13.72 17.09
CA THR A 212 1.16 -14.98 16.41
C THR A 212 2.55 -15.50 16.79
N ALA A 213 3.39 -14.67 17.41
CA ALA A 213 4.70 -15.10 17.90
C ALA A 213 4.54 -16.15 19.01
N GLY A 214 5.21 -17.30 18.85
CA GLY A 214 5.13 -18.42 19.79
C GLY A 214 3.76 -19.10 19.86
N MET A 215 2.88 -18.89 18.88
CA MET A 215 1.53 -19.48 18.85
C MET A 215 1.55 -21.00 18.95
N PHE A 216 2.56 -21.66 18.37
CA PHE A 216 2.76 -23.11 18.51
C PHE A 216 3.75 -23.41 19.64
N ASP A 217 3.26 -23.22 20.87
CA ASP A 217 3.97 -23.56 22.10
C ASP A 217 3.83 -25.06 22.47
N ALA A 218 4.48 -25.46 23.56
CA ALA A 218 4.39 -26.82 24.08
C ALA A 218 2.94 -27.27 24.39
N GLY A 219 2.08 -26.34 24.81
CA GLY A 219 0.68 -26.62 25.16
C GLY A 219 -0.15 -26.94 23.91
N LEU A 220 0.01 -26.18 22.83
CA LEU A 220 -0.67 -26.44 21.56
C LEU A 220 -0.11 -27.68 20.88
N LEU A 221 1.21 -27.87 20.88
CA LEU A 221 1.87 -29.06 20.31
C LEU A 221 1.44 -30.35 21.03
N ALA A 222 1.11 -30.28 22.32
CA ALA A 222 0.56 -31.42 23.06
C ALA A 222 -0.84 -31.86 22.58
N LYS A 223 -1.59 -30.97 21.92
CA LYS A 223 -2.92 -31.25 21.33
C LYS A 223 -2.85 -31.84 19.92
N ALA A 224 -1.65 -31.94 19.35
CA ALA A 224 -1.44 -32.50 18.03
C ALA A 224 -1.90 -33.95 17.95
N LYS A 225 -2.52 -34.31 16.81
CA LYS A 225 -2.79 -35.69 16.45
C LYS A 225 -1.47 -36.51 16.46
N PRO A 226 -1.42 -37.69 17.11
CA PRO A 226 -0.22 -38.53 17.08
C PRO A 226 0.21 -38.87 15.65
N GLY A 227 1.49 -38.64 15.34
CA GLY A 227 2.05 -38.89 14.01
C GLY A 227 1.89 -37.72 13.02
N GLN A 228 1.43 -36.56 13.48
CA GLN A 228 1.29 -35.35 12.67
C GLN A 228 2.64 -34.84 12.13
N ILE A 229 2.63 -34.23 10.95
CA ILE A 229 3.77 -33.51 10.36
C ILE A 229 3.48 -32.01 10.33
N ILE A 230 4.43 -31.18 10.77
CA ILE A 230 4.27 -29.71 10.82
C ILE A 230 5.22 -29.04 9.83
N VAL A 231 4.71 -28.08 9.06
CA VAL A 231 5.48 -27.31 8.07
C VAL A 231 5.42 -25.83 8.40
N ASN A 232 6.59 -25.19 8.51
CA ASN A 232 6.71 -23.74 8.64
C ASN A 232 7.64 -23.18 7.56
N ALA A 233 7.03 -22.61 6.53
CA ALA A 233 7.71 -21.82 5.49
C ALA A 233 7.22 -20.37 5.46
N ALA A 234 6.71 -19.86 6.60
CA ALA A 234 6.10 -18.54 6.69
C ALA A 234 6.99 -17.55 7.43
N ARG A 235 7.09 -17.65 8.76
CA ARG A 235 7.94 -16.78 9.59
C ARG A 235 8.57 -17.56 10.75
N GLY A 236 9.82 -17.21 11.03
CA GLY A 236 10.55 -17.73 12.18
C GLY A 236 9.99 -17.25 13.52
N GLY A 237 9.93 -18.13 14.51
CA GLY A 237 9.39 -17.84 15.84
C GLY A 237 7.86 -17.87 15.95
N LEU A 238 7.15 -18.37 14.93
CA LEU A 238 5.73 -18.78 15.07
C LEU A 238 5.61 -20.07 15.90
N VAL A 239 6.62 -20.94 15.79
CA VAL A 239 6.74 -22.20 16.51
C VAL A 239 7.88 -22.11 17.51
N ASP A 240 7.65 -22.57 18.73
CA ASP A 240 8.72 -22.81 19.68
C ASP A 240 9.56 -24.01 19.20
N GLU A 241 10.73 -23.72 18.64
CA GLU A 241 11.63 -24.72 18.05
C GLU A 241 12.11 -25.75 19.08
N ALA A 242 12.27 -25.36 20.34
CA ALA A 242 12.68 -26.26 21.41
C ALA A 242 11.53 -27.20 21.79
N ALA A 243 10.32 -26.66 21.97
CA ALA A 243 9.14 -27.46 22.26
C ALA A 243 8.82 -28.45 21.11
N LEU A 244 8.99 -28.03 19.86
CA LEU A 244 8.83 -28.90 18.70
C LEU A 244 9.87 -30.03 18.68
N ALA A 245 11.14 -29.72 18.97
CA ALA A 245 12.20 -30.72 19.03
C ALA A 245 11.89 -31.80 20.08
N GLU A 246 11.41 -31.42 21.26
CA GLU A 246 10.96 -32.37 22.29
C GLU A 246 9.74 -33.18 21.84
N ALA A 247 8.74 -32.55 21.24
CA ALA A 247 7.55 -33.25 20.74
C ALA A 247 7.87 -34.29 19.64
N ILE A 248 8.92 -34.05 18.85
CA ILE A 248 9.45 -35.02 17.87
C ILE A 248 10.20 -36.15 18.58
N ARG A 249 11.08 -35.85 19.55
CA ARG A 249 11.80 -36.87 20.33
C ARG A 249 10.87 -37.79 21.10
N GLU A 250 9.77 -37.27 21.62
CA GLU A 250 8.70 -38.03 22.29
C GLU A 250 7.86 -38.87 21.31
N GLY A 251 7.99 -38.65 20.00
CA GLY A 251 7.24 -39.37 18.97
C GLY A 251 5.78 -38.93 18.78
N ARG A 252 5.36 -37.81 19.40
CA ARG A 252 4.03 -37.23 19.20
C ARG A 252 3.92 -36.62 17.80
N ILE A 253 4.90 -35.81 17.43
CA ILE A 253 5.06 -35.26 16.08
C ILE A 253 6.01 -36.17 15.32
N ARG A 254 5.61 -36.61 14.12
CA ARG A 254 6.41 -37.54 13.32
C ARG A 254 7.63 -36.86 12.69
N GLY A 255 7.54 -35.57 12.40
CA GLY A 255 8.60 -34.81 11.75
C GLY A 255 8.13 -33.41 11.36
N ALA A 256 9.06 -32.58 10.87
CA ALA A 256 8.75 -31.22 10.49
C ALA A 256 9.54 -30.74 9.27
N GLY A 257 8.95 -29.83 8.49
CA GLY A 257 9.60 -29.16 7.35
C GLY A 257 9.71 -27.66 7.59
N PHE A 258 10.92 -27.13 7.76
CA PHE A 258 11.17 -25.76 8.18
C PHE A 258 12.05 -25.01 7.19
N ASP A 259 11.61 -23.80 6.83
CA ASP A 259 12.37 -22.87 5.99
C ASP A 259 12.88 -21.65 6.76
N VAL A 260 12.31 -21.36 7.93
CA VAL A 260 12.46 -20.08 8.63
C VAL A 260 12.69 -20.32 10.12
N TYR A 261 13.50 -19.47 10.74
CA TYR A 261 14.02 -19.67 12.12
C TYR A 261 13.85 -18.42 12.98
N ALA A 262 13.70 -18.59 14.29
CA ALA A 262 13.42 -17.47 15.21
C ALA A 262 14.45 -16.33 15.12
N ALA A 263 15.71 -16.68 14.89
CA ALA A 263 16.80 -15.76 14.56
C ALA A 263 17.51 -16.24 13.30
N GLU A 264 17.78 -15.34 12.37
CA GLU A 264 18.46 -15.64 11.12
C GLU A 264 19.65 -14.67 10.94
N PRO A 265 20.84 -15.14 10.51
CA PRO A 265 21.18 -16.52 10.12
C PRO A 265 21.14 -17.54 11.28
N CYS A 266 20.68 -18.76 11.01
CA CYS A 266 20.58 -19.84 11.99
C CYS A 266 21.45 -21.04 11.58
N THR A 267 22.34 -21.50 12.46
CA THR A 267 23.23 -22.64 12.19
C THR A 267 23.26 -23.69 13.31
N ASP A 268 22.52 -23.45 14.39
CA ASP A 268 22.61 -24.20 15.65
C ASP A 268 21.24 -24.53 16.26
N SER A 269 20.16 -24.47 15.48
CA SER A 269 18.82 -24.86 15.95
C SER A 269 18.81 -26.32 16.44
N PRO A 270 18.13 -26.64 17.56
CA PRO A 270 18.01 -28.02 18.06
C PRO A 270 17.30 -28.95 17.06
N LEU A 271 16.55 -28.38 16.10
CA LEU A 271 15.88 -29.12 15.04
C LEU A 271 16.86 -29.75 14.04
N PHE A 272 18.06 -29.19 13.86
CA PHE A 272 19.05 -29.69 12.89
C PHE A 272 19.66 -31.04 13.28
N ALA A 273 19.55 -31.43 14.55
CA ALA A 273 20.02 -32.73 15.03
C ALA A 273 19.00 -33.87 14.80
N LEU A 274 17.79 -33.57 14.33
CA LEU A 274 16.70 -34.53 14.19
C LEU A 274 16.54 -34.99 12.72
N PRO A 275 16.73 -36.29 12.40
CA PRO A 275 16.59 -36.80 11.03
C PRO A 275 15.14 -36.75 10.51
N GLU A 276 14.16 -36.58 11.39
CA GLU A 276 12.75 -36.36 11.05
C GLU A 276 12.46 -34.94 10.57
N VAL A 277 13.42 -34.02 10.69
CA VAL A 277 13.29 -32.63 10.27
C VAL A 277 13.97 -32.41 8.91
N VAL A 278 13.22 -31.81 7.99
CA VAL A 278 13.77 -31.22 6.77
C VAL A 278 13.92 -29.73 6.99
N ALA A 279 15.13 -29.22 6.81
CA ALA A 279 15.50 -27.83 7.05
C ALA A 279 16.04 -27.19 5.76
N THR A 280 15.60 -25.97 5.44
CA THR A 280 16.12 -25.16 4.34
C THR A 280 16.42 -23.73 4.80
N PRO A 281 17.46 -23.07 4.28
CA PRO A 281 17.89 -21.75 4.73
C PRO A 281 17.09 -20.62 4.06
N HIS A 282 15.80 -20.49 4.39
CA HIS A 282 14.90 -19.43 3.92
C HIS A 282 14.84 -19.31 2.38
N LEU A 283 14.50 -20.42 1.74
CA LEU A 283 14.46 -20.56 0.29
C LEU A 283 13.08 -20.33 -0.34
N GLY A 284 12.03 -20.07 0.43
CA GLY A 284 10.65 -19.97 -0.08
C GLY A 284 10.45 -18.95 -1.20
N ALA A 285 11.26 -17.89 -1.27
CA ALA A 285 11.23 -16.89 -2.36
C ALA A 285 12.48 -16.93 -3.27
N SER A 286 13.35 -17.92 -3.10
CA SER A 286 14.63 -18.05 -3.80
C SER A 286 14.46 -18.75 -5.14
N THR A 287 13.62 -18.20 -6.01
CA THR A 287 13.36 -18.67 -7.38
C THR A 287 13.59 -17.55 -8.39
N ALA A 288 13.98 -17.88 -9.62
CA ALA A 288 14.17 -16.87 -10.66
C ALA A 288 12.88 -16.07 -10.89
N GLU A 289 11.75 -16.76 -10.95
CA GLU A 289 10.45 -16.18 -11.25
C GLU A 289 9.94 -15.24 -10.14
N ALA A 290 10.21 -15.55 -8.85
CA ALA A 290 9.83 -14.65 -7.76
C ALA A 290 10.73 -13.41 -7.73
N GLN A 291 12.02 -13.56 -8.01
CA GLN A 291 12.95 -12.43 -8.09
C GLN A 291 12.60 -11.51 -9.26
N ASP A 292 12.27 -12.07 -10.42
CA ASP A 292 11.84 -11.33 -11.60
C ASP A 292 10.56 -10.54 -11.31
N ARG A 293 9.52 -11.19 -10.75
CA ARG A 293 8.27 -10.50 -10.36
C ARG A 293 8.50 -9.41 -9.33
N ALA A 294 9.30 -9.69 -8.29
CA ALA A 294 9.60 -8.71 -7.25
C ALA A 294 10.30 -7.47 -7.83
N GLY A 295 11.21 -7.68 -8.78
CA GLY A 295 11.85 -6.60 -9.52
C GLY A 295 10.85 -5.76 -10.31
N THR A 296 10.03 -6.39 -11.16
CA THR A 296 9.06 -5.68 -12.01
C THR A 296 7.99 -4.96 -11.21
N ASP A 297 7.50 -5.55 -10.12
CA ASP A 297 6.49 -4.94 -9.25
C ASP A 297 7.04 -3.66 -8.60
N VAL A 298 8.25 -3.72 -8.04
CA VAL A 298 8.85 -2.56 -7.39
C VAL A 298 9.30 -1.50 -8.40
N ALA A 299 9.74 -1.89 -9.60
CA ALA A 299 10.04 -0.95 -10.69
C ALA A 299 8.80 -0.13 -11.05
N ARG A 300 7.62 -0.78 -11.18
CA ARG A 300 6.35 -0.07 -11.40
C ARG A 300 6.03 0.90 -10.26
N SER A 301 6.17 0.48 -9.01
CA SER A 301 5.95 1.34 -7.85
C SER A 301 6.88 2.56 -7.81
N VAL A 302 8.15 2.39 -8.21
CA VAL A 302 9.08 3.50 -8.37
C VAL A 302 8.64 4.47 -9.47
N LEU A 303 8.22 3.96 -10.62
CA LEU A 303 7.76 4.83 -11.71
C LEU A 303 6.53 5.66 -11.32
N LEU A 304 5.55 5.04 -10.65
CA LEU A 304 4.38 5.74 -10.09
C LEU A 304 4.81 6.83 -9.08
N ALA A 305 5.69 6.49 -8.13
CA ALA A 305 6.19 7.43 -7.15
C ALA A 305 6.92 8.62 -7.78
N LEU A 306 7.75 8.36 -8.79
CA LEU A 306 8.51 9.40 -9.49
C LEU A 306 7.61 10.29 -10.36
N ALA A 307 6.50 9.76 -10.86
CA ALA A 307 5.46 10.52 -11.56
C ALA A 307 4.57 11.34 -10.60
N GLY A 308 4.70 11.17 -9.28
CA GLY A 308 3.82 11.80 -8.28
C GLY A 308 2.44 11.14 -8.18
N GLU A 309 2.28 9.97 -8.80
CA GLU A 309 1.06 9.17 -8.80
C GLU A 309 0.93 8.35 -7.51
N PHE A 310 -0.27 7.84 -7.28
CA PHE A 310 -0.53 6.95 -6.16
C PHE A 310 0.19 5.60 -6.34
N VAL A 311 0.77 5.09 -5.25
CA VAL A 311 1.53 3.82 -5.25
C VAL A 311 0.78 2.79 -4.40
N PRO A 312 0.08 1.83 -5.01
CA PRO A 312 -0.73 0.85 -4.27
C PRO A 312 0.06 -0.04 -3.31
N ASP A 313 1.32 -0.30 -3.64
CA ASP A 313 2.21 -1.18 -2.89
C ASP A 313 3.02 -0.43 -1.79
N ALA A 314 2.68 0.84 -1.52
CA ALA A 314 3.31 1.63 -0.47
C ALA A 314 2.88 1.14 0.92
N VAL A 315 3.85 0.87 1.79
CA VAL A 315 3.62 0.28 3.13
C VAL A 315 3.52 1.31 4.25
N ASN A 316 3.95 2.54 3.99
CA ASN A 316 3.91 3.64 4.95
C ASN A 316 2.93 4.76 4.55
N VAL A 317 2.02 4.46 3.62
CA VAL A 317 0.83 5.26 3.36
C VAL A 317 -0.32 4.69 4.18
N THR A 318 -1.02 5.53 4.93
CA THR A 318 -2.21 5.12 5.69
C THR A 318 -3.33 4.75 4.72
N GLY A 319 -3.95 3.57 4.86
CA GLY A 319 -5.09 3.12 4.03
C GLY A 319 -4.90 1.87 3.18
N GLY A 320 -3.67 1.35 3.00
CA GLY A 320 -3.43 0.09 2.28
C GLY A 320 -3.70 0.13 0.77
N ALA A 321 -3.89 -1.04 0.15
CA ALA A 321 -4.17 -1.16 -1.28
C ALA A 321 -5.55 -0.59 -1.64
N VAL A 322 -5.60 0.36 -2.57
CA VAL A 322 -6.82 1.08 -2.96
C VAL A 322 -7.57 0.32 -4.05
N GLY A 323 -8.89 0.16 -3.89
CA GLY A 323 -9.75 -0.46 -4.90
C GLY A 323 -9.74 0.32 -6.22
N GLU A 324 -9.90 -0.38 -7.35
CA GLU A 324 -9.87 0.25 -8.69
C GLU A 324 -10.85 1.42 -8.81
N GLU A 325 -12.05 1.31 -8.25
CA GLU A 325 -13.04 2.39 -8.30
C GLU A 325 -12.57 3.62 -7.51
N VAL A 326 -12.08 3.44 -6.28
CA VAL A 326 -11.62 4.53 -5.40
C VAL A 326 -10.39 5.24 -5.98
N SER A 327 -9.52 4.52 -6.67
CA SER A 327 -8.30 5.09 -7.27
C SER A 327 -8.59 6.23 -8.24
N LEU A 328 -9.74 6.18 -8.92
CA LEU A 328 -10.20 7.19 -9.87
C LEU A 328 -10.60 8.52 -9.22
N TRP A 329 -10.82 8.53 -7.90
CA TRP A 329 -11.27 9.69 -7.15
C TRP A 329 -10.13 10.37 -6.38
N LEU A 330 -8.92 9.83 -6.41
CA LEU A 330 -7.80 10.35 -5.61
C LEU A 330 -7.39 11.77 -6.03
N GLU A 331 -7.25 12.02 -7.32
CA GLU A 331 -6.88 13.35 -7.82
C GLU A 331 -8.01 14.36 -7.59
N LEU A 332 -9.25 14.02 -7.94
CA LEU A 332 -10.39 14.85 -7.60
C LEU A 332 -10.47 15.15 -6.09
N ALA A 333 -10.26 14.17 -5.21
CA ALA A 333 -10.26 14.40 -3.76
C ALA A 333 -9.20 15.41 -3.33
N ARG A 334 -7.98 15.31 -3.89
CA ARG A 334 -6.89 16.27 -3.68
C ARG A 334 -7.30 17.67 -4.12
N GLU A 335 -7.83 17.81 -5.33
CA GLU A 335 -8.25 19.11 -5.87
C GLU A 335 -9.39 19.74 -5.04
N LEU A 336 -10.37 18.94 -4.62
CA LEU A 336 -11.46 19.41 -3.76
C LEU A 336 -10.93 19.90 -2.41
N GLY A 337 -9.95 19.20 -1.82
CA GLY A 337 -9.28 19.63 -0.59
C GLY A 337 -8.50 20.94 -0.76
N LEU A 338 -7.80 21.09 -1.89
CA LEU A 338 -7.10 22.31 -2.28
C LEU A 338 -8.07 23.50 -2.42
N VAL A 339 -9.16 23.33 -3.16
CA VAL A 339 -10.17 24.38 -3.38
C VAL A 339 -10.87 24.72 -2.08
N ALA A 340 -11.32 23.73 -1.31
CA ALA A 340 -11.99 23.98 -0.04
C ALA A 340 -11.05 24.66 0.97
N GLY A 341 -9.76 24.31 0.99
CA GLY A 341 -8.75 24.96 1.80
C GLY A 341 -8.52 26.42 1.43
N GLY A 342 -8.39 26.73 0.13
CA GLY A 342 -8.22 28.10 -0.33
C GLY A 342 -9.47 28.97 -0.11
N LEU A 343 -10.67 28.37 -0.17
CA LEU A 343 -11.93 29.05 0.10
C LEU A 343 -12.23 29.24 1.59
N LEU A 344 -11.57 28.50 2.49
CA LEU A 344 -11.74 28.65 3.92
C LEU A 344 -11.22 30.01 4.41
N ASP A 345 -11.93 30.61 5.37
CA ASP A 345 -11.42 31.72 6.17
C ASP A 345 -11.02 31.22 7.56
N GLY A 346 -9.80 31.52 7.97
CA GLY A 346 -9.23 31.08 9.25
C GLY A 346 -8.41 29.78 9.14
N ALA A 347 -7.82 29.39 10.27
CA ALA A 347 -6.95 28.21 10.33
C ALA A 347 -7.81 26.93 10.33
N PRO A 348 -7.51 25.93 9.47
CA PRO A 348 -8.25 24.69 9.46
C PRO A 348 -8.07 23.93 10.77
N ALA A 349 -9.16 23.36 11.27
CA ALA A 349 -9.18 22.46 12.41
C ALA A 349 -9.69 21.06 12.04
N LYS A 350 -10.46 20.94 10.94
CA LYS A 350 -11.01 19.66 10.52
C LYS A 350 -11.15 19.55 8.99
N VAL A 351 -10.85 18.37 8.47
CA VAL A 351 -11.15 17.89 7.11
C VAL A 351 -12.22 16.80 7.22
N GLU A 352 -13.38 17.03 6.64
CA GLU A 352 -14.46 16.05 6.54
C GLU A 352 -14.65 15.65 5.08
N VAL A 353 -14.54 14.35 4.80
CA VAL A 353 -14.81 13.78 3.48
C VAL A 353 -16.03 12.86 3.56
N VAL A 354 -16.99 13.09 2.66
CA VAL A 354 -18.20 12.27 2.55
C VAL A 354 -18.30 11.70 1.13
N ALA A 355 -18.10 10.39 1.01
CA ALA A 355 -18.32 9.66 -0.24
C ALA A 355 -19.80 9.28 -0.35
N ARG A 356 -20.48 9.75 -1.40
CA ARG A 356 -21.92 9.53 -1.58
C ARG A 356 -22.23 8.67 -2.80
N GLY A 357 -23.33 7.93 -2.75
CA GLY A 357 -23.85 7.16 -3.89
C GLY A 357 -23.15 5.81 -4.07
N GLU A 358 -22.80 5.45 -5.31
CA GLU A 358 -22.12 4.16 -5.60
C GLU A 358 -20.76 4.04 -4.88
N LEU A 359 -20.06 5.16 -4.65
CA LEU A 359 -18.79 5.19 -3.91
C LEU A 359 -18.94 4.80 -2.42
N SER A 360 -20.16 4.79 -1.88
CA SER A 360 -20.40 4.51 -0.45
C SER A 360 -20.16 3.06 -0.03
N THR A 361 -20.03 2.13 -0.99
CA THR A 361 -19.78 0.70 -0.73
C THR A 361 -18.31 0.33 -0.78
N GLU A 362 -17.43 1.25 -1.17
CA GLU A 362 -16.00 1.04 -1.30
C GLU A 362 -15.23 1.42 -0.02
N ASP A 363 -13.96 0.99 0.10
CA ASP A 363 -13.06 1.48 1.13
C ASP A 363 -12.48 2.85 0.73
N VAL A 364 -13.11 3.91 1.24
CA VAL A 364 -12.84 5.30 0.85
C VAL A 364 -11.88 6.05 1.77
N GLN A 365 -11.29 5.40 2.79
CA GLN A 365 -10.50 6.10 3.81
C GLN A 365 -9.34 6.91 3.22
N ILE A 366 -8.72 6.42 2.15
CA ILE A 366 -7.63 7.09 1.43
C ILE A 366 -8.04 8.46 0.85
N LEU A 367 -9.33 8.66 0.54
CA LEU A 367 -9.83 9.93 -0.01
C LEU A 367 -9.72 11.08 1.00
N GLY A 368 -9.77 10.76 2.31
CA GLY A 368 -9.48 11.72 3.38
C GLY A 368 -8.05 12.24 3.32
N LEU A 369 -7.09 11.35 3.07
CA LEU A 369 -5.68 11.70 2.95
C LEU A 369 -5.39 12.46 1.66
N ALA A 370 -6.04 12.08 0.55
CA ALA A 370 -5.96 12.84 -0.69
C ALA A 370 -6.45 14.29 -0.49
N ALA A 371 -7.61 14.47 0.14
CA ALA A 371 -8.15 15.80 0.47
C ALA A 371 -7.24 16.59 1.41
N ALA A 372 -6.71 15.96 2.46
CA ALA A 372 -5.77 16.59 3.38
C ALA A 372 -4.47 17.00 2.66
N ARG A 373 -3.95 16.16 1.75
CA ARG A 373 -2.80 16.49 0.89
C ARG A 373 -3.06 17.74 0.06
N GLY A 374 -4.24 17.84 -0.54
CA GLY A 374 -4.70 19.04 -1.25
C GLY A 374 -4.68 20.28 -0.36
N LEU A 375 -5.30 20.20 0.81
CA LEU A 375 -5.34 21.28 1.81
C LEU A 375 -3.94 21.76 2.19
N PHE A 376 -3.04 20.85 2.57
CA PHE A 376 -1.73 21.23 3.09
C PHE A 376 -0.80 21.75 2.01
N SER A 377 -1.02 21.42 0.74
CA SER A 377 -0.18 21.88 -0.37
C SER A 377 -0.12 23.41 -0.54
N ILE A 378 -1.10 24.15 0.01
CA ILE A 378 -1.11 25.63 0.05
C ILE A 378 -0.72 26.22 1.40
N MET A 379 -0.43 25.37 2.41
CA MET A 379 -0.16 25.80 3.79
C MET A 379 1.25 25.52 4.26
N VAL A 380 1.98 24.68 3.54
CA VAL A 380 3.32 24.22 3.92
C VAL A 380 4.26 24.31 2.72
N ASP A 381 5.50 24.72 2.98
CA ASP A 381 6.54 24.81 1.95
C ASP A 381 7.14 23.43 1.60
N GLU A 382 6.92 22.43 2.45
CA GLU A 382 7.41 21.06 2.27
C GLU A 382 6.49 20.25 1.34
N PRO A 383 7.02 19.35 0.48
CA PRO A 383 6.17 18.49 -0.35
C PRO A 383 5.23 17.61 0.50
N VAL A 384 3.93 17.73 0.27
CA VAL A 384 2.91 16.91 0.94
C VAL A 384 2.63 15.65 0.12
N THR A 385 2.78 14.51 0.78
CA THR A 385 2.62 13.16 0.23
C THR A 385 1.53 12.41 1.00
N PHE A 386 1.09 11.27 0.47
CA PHE A 386 0.20 10.36 1.19
C PHE A 386 0.84 9.75 2.47
N VAL A 387 2.15 9.86 2.63
CA VAL A 387 2.91 9.32 3.77
C VAL A 387 2.95 10.32 4.94
N ASN A 388 3.27 11.59 4.66
CA ASN A 388 3.44 12.61 5.70
C ASN A 388 2.17 13.46 5.96
N ALA A 389 1.15 13.41 5.09
CA ALA A 389 -0.11 14.14 5.31
C ALA A 389 -0.78 13.87 6.68
N PRO A 390 -0.85 12.63 7.22
CA PRO A 390 -1.39 12.39 8.56
C PRO A 390 -0.56 13.05 9.67
N THR A 391 0.77 12.98 9.57
CA THR A 391 1.67 13.59 10.56
C THR A 391 1.56 15.11 10.53
N ILE A 392 1.51 15.71 9.33
CA ILE A 392 1.27 17.15 9.15
C ILE A 392 -0.07 17.56 9.77
N ALA A 393 -1.11 16.73 9.60
CA ALA A 393 -2.41 16.97 10.21
C ALA A 393 -2.34 16.95 11.74
N GLU A 394 -1.71 15.94 12.32
CA GLU A 394 -1.55 15.80 13.78
C GLU A 394 -0.73 16.96 14.39
N GLU A 395 0.41 17.31 13.79
CA GLU A 395 1.26 18.42 14.24
C GLU A 395 0.54 19.77 14.20
N ARG A 396 -0.39 19.94 13.25
CA ARG A 396 -1.19 21.15 13.08
C ARG A 396 -2.55 21.09 13.79
N GLY A 397 -2.85 20.00 14.50
CA GLY A 397 -4.12 19.81 15.19
C GLY A 397 -5.33 19.76 14.27
N VAL A 398 -5.15 19.29 13.02
CA VAL A 398 -6.22 19.13 12.03
C VAL A 398 -6.75 17.70 12.08
N GLU A 399 -8.01 17.54 12.45
CA GLU A 399 -8.68 16.23 12.44
C GLU A 399 -9.12 15.85 11.01
N VAL A 400 -8.81 14.64 10.55
CA VAL A 400 -9.27 14.13 9.26
C VAL A 400 -10.31 13.03 9.51
N SER A 401 -11.49 13.16 8.91
CA SER A 401 -12.58 12.19 9.03
C SER A 401 -13.17 11.84 7.68
N VAL A 402 -13.47 10.56 7.47
CA VAL A 402 -14.05 10.04 6.23
C VAL A 402 -15.29 9.22 6.55
N THR A 403 -16.40 9.54 5.89
CA THR A 403 -17.68 8.85 6.06
C THR A 403 -18.32 8.54 4.71
N THR A 404 -19.30 7.63 4.71
CA THR A 404 -20.04 7.23 3.51
C THR A 404 -21.53 7.54 3.67
N SER A 405 -22.21 7.80 2.55
CA SER A 405 -23.66 7.93 2.50
C SER A 405 -24.23 7.30 1.22
N PRO A 406 -25.20 6.37 1.31
CA PRO A 406 -25.73 5.70 0.12
C PRO A 406 -26.55 6.65 -0.78
N GLU A 407 -27.06 7.76 -0.25
CA GLU A 407 -27.90 8.70 -0.99
C GLU A 407 -27.07 9.79 -1.69
N SER A 408 -27.23 9.90 -3.00
CA SER A 408 -26.72 11.02 -3.80
C SER A 408 -27.83 11.57 -4.69
N VAL A 409 -28.12 12.87 -4.54
CA VAL A 409 -29.27 13.52 -5.17
C VAL A 409 -28.98 13.98 -6.61
N SER A 410 -27.73 14.29 -6.94
CA SER A 410 -27.37 14.96 -8.21
C SER A 410 -26.66 14.08 -9.23
N HIS A 411 -25.80 13.18 -8.77
CA HIS A 411 -24.99 12.29 -9.61
C HIS A 411 -24.99 10.88 -9.01
N ARG A 412 -24.59 9.87 -9.79
CA ARG A 412 -24.49 8.49 -9.29
C ARG A 412 -23.56 8.35 -8.09
N SER A 413 -22.46 9.09 -8.13
CA SER A 413 -21.54 9.27 -7.02
C SER A 413 -21.08 10.72 -6.96
N VAL A 414 -20.91 11.24 -5.75
CA VAL A 414 -20.23 12.51 -5.51
C VAL A 414 -19.28 12.37 -4.32
N LEU A 415 -18.22 13.16 -4.34
CA LEU A 415 -17.32 13.32 -3.21
C LEU A 415 -17.49 14.72 -2.65
N GLU A 416 -17.88 14.83 -1.39
CA GLU A 416 -18.03 16.11 -0.69
C GLU A 416 -16.86 16.27 0.27
N VAL A 417 -16.08 17.34 0.10
CA VAL A 417 -14.97 17.70 0.98
C VAL A 417 -15.33 19.00 1.69
N SER A 418 -15.28 18.99 3.02
CA SER A 418 -15.49 20.16 3.86
C SER A 418 -14.26 20.43 4.71
N ILE A 419 -13.78 21.67 4.71
CA ILE A 419 -12.75 22.13 5.64
C ILE A 419 -13.41 23.11 6.62
N ILE A 420 -13.16 22.91 7.92
CA ILE A 420 -13.77 23.67 9.00
C ILE A 420 -12.66 24.34 9.80
N SER A 421 -12.77 25.63 10.07
CA SER A 421 -11.80 26.36 10.89
C SER A 421 -12.08 26.21 12.39
N ALA A 422 -11.09 26.55 13.22
CA ALA A 422 -11.22 26.54 14.68
C ALA A 422 -12.35 27.46 15.18
N GLU A 423 -12.63 28.53 14.44
CA GLU A 423 -13.70 29.50 14.71
C GLU A 423 -15.07 29.08 14.16
N GLY A 424 -15.14 27.94 13.46
CA GLY A 424 -16.37 27.36 12.93
C GLY A 424 -16.77 27.84 11.53
N ALA A 425 -15.92 28.59 10.83
CA ALA A 425 -16.15 28.85 9.41
C ALA A 425 -15.98 27.55 8.62
N LYS A 426 -16.77 27.38 7.56
CA LYS A 426 -16.82 26.13 6.79
C LYS A 426 -16.82 26.44 5.30
N ALA A 427 -15.90 25.79 4.57
CA ALA A 427 -15.90 25.74 3.12
C ALA A 427 -16.16 24.31 2.66
N THR A 428 -17.12 24.13 1.76
CA THR A 428 -17.51 22.82 1.23
C THR A 428 -17.46 22.82 -0.29
N VAL A 429 -16.77 21.83 -0.86
CA VAL A 429 -16.67 21.63 -2.31
C VAL A 429 -17.10 20.21 -2.62
N VAL A 430 -17.95 20.05 -3.64
CA VAL A 430 -18.43 18.74 -4.09
C VAL A 430 -17.97 18.50 -5.51
N GLY A 431 -17.38 17.33 -5.73
CA GLY A 431 -16.94 16.87 -7.04
C GLY A 431 -17.66 15.62 -7.53
N ALA A 432 -17.62 15.40 -8.84
CA ALA A 432 -18.10 14.19 -9.49
C ALA A 432 -17.25 13.84 -10.71
N LEU A 433 -17.11 12.54 -11.00
CA LEU A 433 -16.59 12.04 -12.28
C LEU A 433 -17.75 11.92 -13.28
N THR A 434 -17.64 12.55 -14.44
CA THR A 434 -18.76 12.63 -15.41
C THR A 434 -18.44 12.01 -16.77
N GLY A 435 -19.46 11.32 -17.33
CA GLY A 435 -19.37 10.65 -18.63
C GLY A 435 -18.47 9.41 -18.65
N LEU A 436 -18.36 8.77 -19.82
CA LEU A 436 -17.50 7.59 -20.01
C LEU A 436 -16.00 7.92 -19.90
N GLN A 437 -15.65 9.18 -20.16
CA GLN A 437 -14.29 9.69 -20.02
C GLN A 437 -13.93 10.03 -18.57
N ARG A 438 -14.88 9.89 -17.62
CA ARG A 438 -14.69 10.15 -16.19
C ARG A 438 -14.07 11.53 -15.93
N VAL A 439 -14.56 12.54 -16.63
CA VAL A 439 -14.04 13.91 -16.52
C VAL A 439 -14.31 14.42 -15.11
N GLU A 440 -13.25 14.84 -14.43
CA GLU A 440 -13.27 15.43 -13.10
C GLU A 440 -13.95 16.79 -13.13
N LYS A 441 -14.96 16.95 -12.27
CA LYS A 441 -15.74 18.18 -12.19
C LYS A 441 -15.99 18.60 -10.76
N ILE A 442 -15.89 19.90 -10.53
CA ILE A 442 -16.49 20.57 -9.38
C ILE A 442 -17.95 20.83 -9.73
N VAL A 443 -18.85 20.27 -8.94
CA VAL A 443 -20.31 20.34 -9.16
C VAL A 443 -21.04 21.22 -8.15
N ARG A 444 -20.38 21.58 -7.04
CA ARG A 444 -20.94 22.45 -6.01
C ARG A 444 -19.85 23.12 -5.18
N ILE A 445 -20.07 24.38 -4.80
CA ILE A 445 -19.27 25.10 -3.80
C ILE A 445 -20.22 25.76 -2.81
N ASN A 446 -20.02 25.54 -1.50
CA ASN A 446 -20.82 26.09 -0.40
C ASN A 446 -22.34 25.97 -0.61
N GLY A 447 -22.78 24.79 -1.07
CA GLY A 447 -24.19 24.51 -1.36
C GLY A 447 -24.69 24.99 -2.74
N ARG A 448 -23.93 25.83 -3.45
CA ARG A 448 -24.29 26.44 -4.73
C ARG A 448 -23.87 25.56 -5.90
N GLY A 449 -24.81 25.17 -6.76
CA GLY A 449 -24.58 24.25 -7.88
C GLY A 449 -23.80 24.93 -9.00
N LEU A 450 -22.77 24.26 -9.51
CA LEU A 450 -22.02 24.70 -10.69
C LEU A 450 -21.59 23.47 -11.50
N ASP A 451 -21.06 23.67 -12.70
CA ASP A 451 -20.47 22.59 -13.50
C ASP A 451 -19.19 23.14 -14.13
N MET A 452 -18.07 22.85 -13.47
CA MET A 452 -16.74 23.27 -13.92
C MET A 452 -15.80 22.07 -13.91
N ARG A 453 -14.99 21.91 -14.97
CA ARG A 453 -13.93 20.90 -14.97
C ARG A 453 -12.90 21.26 -13.90
N SER A 454 -12.52 20.27 -13.10
CA SER A 454 -11.43 20.40 -12.14
C SER A 454 -10.12 20.20 -12.89
N ALA A 455 -9.59 21.29 -13.45
CA ALA A 455 -8.37 21.27 -14.26
C ALA A 455 -7.89 22.71 -14.51
N GLY A 456 -6.59 22.90 -14.63
CA GLY A 456 -6.00 24.15 -15.10
C GLY A 456 -6.03 25.26 -14.06
N ARG A 457 -5.74 26.47 -14.52
CA ARG A 457 -5.76 27.67 -13.67
C ARG A 457 -7.17 28.24 -13.55
N ASN A 458 -7.64 28.35 -12.32
CA ASN A 458 -8.99 28.79 -11.99
C ASN A 458 -8.96 30.01 -11.06
N LEU A 459 -9.78 31.01 -11.36
CA LEU A 459 -10.06 32.18 -10.53
C LEU A 459 -11.44 32.00 -9.90
N PHE A 460 -11.49 31.93 -8.57
CA PHE A 460 -12.70 31.81 -7.76
C PHE A 460 -13.04 33.17 -7.17
N LEU A 461 -14.28 33.63 -7.36
CA LEU A 461 -14.77 34.89 -6.83
C LEU A 461 -16.06 34.70 -6.04
N SER A 462 -16.13 35.33 -4.86
CA SER A 462 -17.38 35.57 -4.11
C SER A 462 -17.60 37.08 -4.06
N TYR A 463 -18.74 37.55 -4.56
CA TYR A 463 -19.03 38.98 -4.64
C TYR A 463 -20.55 39.26 -4.56
N PRO A 464 -20.96 40.46 -4.10
CA PRO A 464 -22.35 40.90 -4.14
C PRO A 464 -22.88 40.98 -5.58
N ASP A 465 -24.03 40.38 -5.85
CA ASP A 465 -24.58 40.39 -7.20
C ASP A 465 -25.13 41.77 -7.57
N GLN A 466 -24.41 42.46 -8.45
CA GLN A 466 -24.73 43.80 -8.91
C GLN A 466 -24.74 43.88 -10.45
N PRO A 467 -25.59 44.74 -11.04
CA PRO A 467 -25.62 44.95 -12.48
C PRO A 467 -24.21 45.20 -13.06
N GLY A 468 -23.86 44.43 -14.09
CA GLY A 468 -22.61 44.56 -14.82
C GLY A 468 -21.36 43.99 -14.13
N ALA A 469 -21.47 43.31 -12.98
CA ALA A 469 -20.32 42.70 -12.29
C ALA A 469 -19.53 41.74 -13.19
N LEU A 470 -20.20 40.76 -13.82
CA LEU A 470 -19.55 39.82 -14.76
C LEU A 470 -18.84 40.54 -15.91
N GLY A 471 -19.45 41.61 -16.45
CA GLY A 471 -18.85 42.41 -17.52
C GLY A 471 -17.61 43.18 -17.08
N ARG A 472 -17.59 43.70 -15.85
CA ARG A 472 -16.43 44.36 -15.25
C ARG A 472 -15.27 43.37 -15.08
N ILE A 473 -15.55 42.19 -14.53
CA ILE A 473 -14.55 41.12 -14.32
C ILE A 473 -13.95 40.68 -15.66
N ALA A 474 -14.81 40.29 -16.62
CA ALA A 474 -14.36 39.83 -17.93
C ALA A 474 -13.65 40.93 -18.72
N GLY A 475 -14.08 42.19 -18.58
CA GLY A 475 -13.47 43.34 -19.24
C GLY A 475 -12.05 43.62 -18.75
N GLN A 476 -11.79 43.51 -17.45
CA GLN A 476 -10.45 43.67 -16.88
C GLN A 476 -9.50 42.55 -17.32
N LEU A 477 -9.95 41.29 -17.24
CA LEU A 477 -9.16 40.14 -17.73
C LEU A 477 -8.83 40.26 -19.21
N GLY A 478 -9.83 40.61 -20.03
CA GLY A 478 -9.66 40.81 -21.47
C GLY A 478 -8.77 42.00 -21.82
N GLY A 479 -8.79 43.07 -21.00
CA GLY A 479 -7.92 44.23 -21.14
C GLY A 479 -6.43 43.89 -21.02
N GLU A 480 -6.10 42.90 -20.19
CA GLU A 480 -4.74 42.35 -20.01
C GLU A 480 -4.45 41.17 -20.95
N GLY A 481 -5.36 40.86 -21.88
CA GLY A 481 -5.21 39.79 -22.86
C GLY A 481 -5.24 38.38 -22.28
N ILE A 482 -5.90 38.20 -21.13
CA ILE A 482 -6.12 36.90 -20.48
C ILE A 482 -7.39 36.27 -21.06
N ASN A 483 -7.29 35.06 -21.62
CA ASN A 483 -8.45 34.36 -22.15
C ASN A 483 -9.20 33.62 -21.03
N ILE A 484 -10.53 33.60 -21.14
CA ILE A 484 -11.42 32.80 -20.29
C ILE A 484 -11.83 31.55 -21.07
N ASP A 485 -11.31 30.40 -20.69
CA ASP A 485 -11.57 29.11 -21.34
C ASP A 485 -12.94 28.52 -20.95
N ALA A 486 -13.36 28.78 -19.71
CA ALA A 486 -14.64 28.36 -19.18
C ALA A 486 -15.08 29.30 -18.05
N ALA A 487 -16.39 29.46 -17.88
CA ALA A 487 -16.97 30.24 -16.80
C ALA A 487 -18.19 29.51 -16.23
N ALA A 488 -18.30 29.47 -14.90
CA ALA A 488 -19.48 28.97 -14.20
C ALA A 488 -19.89 29.98 -13.14
N LEU A 489 -21.15 30.43 -13.20
CA LEU A 489 -21.73 31.41 -12.30
C LEU A 489 -22.94 30.77 -11.58
N SER A 490 -23.01 30.93 -10.27
CA SER A 490 -24.21 30.59 -9.49
C SER A 490 -24.55 31.74 -8.54
N GLN A 491 -25.83 32.11 -8.49
CA GLN A 491 -26.37 33.07 -7.53
C GLN A 491 -26.84 32.35 -6.26
N GLU A 492 -26.87 33.08 -5.16
CA GLU A 492 -27.52 32.66 -3.92
C GLU A 492 -29.06 32.66 -4.07
N GLY A 493 -29.75 31.89 -3.22
CA GLY A 493 -31.21 31.75 -3.32
C GLY A 493 -31.99 33.04 -3.04
N ASP A 494 -31.37 34.03 -2.39
CA ASP A 494 -31.90 35.37 -2.16
C ASP A 494 -31.50 36.39 -3.26
N GLY A 495 -30.54 36.05 -4.12
CA GLY A 495 -30.03 36.88 -5.21
C GLY A 495 -29.05 37.98 -4.78
N GLU A 496 -28.55 37.99 -3.54
CA GLU A 496 -27.68 39.06 -3.04
C GLU A 496 -26.18 38.81 -3.29
N HIS A 497 -25.77 37.54 -3.37
CA HIS A 497 -24.37 37.15 -3.62
C HIS A 497 -24.25 36.16 -4.78
N ALA A 498 -23.09 36.19 -5.45
CA ALA A 498 -22.75 35.30 -6.54
C ALA A 498 -21.37 34.64 -6.33
N ILE A 499 -21.28 33.36 -6.73
CA ILE A 499 -20.00 32.69 -6.95
C ILE A 499 -19.74 32.63 -8.45
N LEU A 500 -18.57 33.10 -8.86
CA LEU A 500 -18.04 32.94 -10.22
C LEU A 500 -16.74 32.15 -10.18
N VAL A 501 -16.66 31.11 -11.01
CA VAL A 501 -15.42 30.39 -11.28
C VAL A 501 -15.06 30.61 -12.73
N LEU A 502 -13.84 31.09 -12.99
CA LEU A 502 -13.29 31.32 -14.32
C LEU A 502 -12.05 30.46 -14.51
N ARG A 503 -12.02 29.64 -15.56
CA ARG A 503 -10.77 28.97 -15.97
C ARG A 503 -10.07 29.83 -17.02
N VAL A 504 -8.79 30.11 -16.80
CA VAL A 504 -8.02 31.08 -17.60
C VAL A 504 -6.75 30.48 -18.18
N ASP A 505 -6.31 31.00 -19.33
CA ASP A 505 -5.16 30.46 -20.09
C ASP A 505 -3.79 30.78 -19.47
N ARG A 506 -3.72 31.80 -18.61
CA ARG A 506 -2.46 32.30 -18.00
C ARG A 506 -2.69 32.88 -16.61
N GLU A 507 -1.59 33.17 -15.93
CA GLU A 507 -1.59 33.72 -14.58
C GLU A 507 -2.25 35.10 -14.55
N VAL A 508 -3.15 35.30 -13.59
CA VAL A 508 -3.78 36.59 -13.26
C VAL A 508 -2.88 37.25 -12.22
N PRO A 509 -2.17 38.35 -12.55
CA PRO A 509 -1.29 39.02 -11.60
C PRO A 509 -2.06 39.47 -10.35
N GLU A 510 -1.41 39.46 -9.19
CA GLU A 510 -2.03 39.85 -7.90
C GLU A 510 -2.66 41.25 -7.97
N ALA A 511 -1.98 42.23 -8.58
CA ALA A 511 -2.52 43.57 -8.79
C ALA A 511 -3.82 43.59 -9.63
N LEU A 512 -3.96 42.67 -10.58
CA LEU A 512 -5.20 42.52 -11.35
C LEU A 512 -6.29 41.84 -10.53
N GLN A 513 -5.94 40.87 -9.69
CA GLN A 513 -6.90 40.25 -8.76
C GLN A 513 -7.45 41.28 -7.76
N GLU A 514 -6.60 42.16 -7.23
CA GLU A 514 -7.01 43.28 -6.36
C GLU A 514 -7.92 44.28 -7.09
N ALA A 515 -7.57 44.67 -8.33
CA ALA A 515 -8.38 45.57 -9.14
C ALA A 515 -9.75 44.97 -9.50
N ILE A 516 -9.80 43.65 -9.72
CA ILE A 516 -11.07 42.92 -9.92
C ILE A 516 -11.87 42.94 -8.64
N ALA A 517 -11.24 42.66 -7.49
CA ALA A 517 -11.91 42.63 -6.20
C ALA A 517 -12.56 43.98 -5.87
N GLU A 518 -11.84 45.09 -6.03
CA GLU A 518 -12.35 46.44 -5.80
C GLU A 518 -13.48 46.80 -6.77
N ALA A 519 -13.39 46.37 -8.04
CA ALA A 519 -14.37 46.72 -9.05
C ALA A 519 -15.75 46.06 -8.85
N VAL A 520 -15.85 44.97 -8.09
CA VAL A 520 -17.11 44.27 -7.83
C VAL A 520 -17.40 44.08 -6.34
N ASP A 521 -16.68 44.77 -5.47
CA ASP A 521 -16.78 44.62 -4.01
C ASP A 521 -16.64 43.15 -3.57
N ALA A 522 -15.70 42.41 -4.18
CA ALA A 522 -15.54 40.98 -3.93
C ALA A 522 -15.09 40.72 -2.48
N GLU A 523 -15.78 39.80 -1.83
CA GLU A 523 -15.41 39.28 -0.51
C GLU A 523 -14.18 38.37 -0.62
N LYS A 524 -14.05 37.66 -1.73
CA LYS A 524 -12.95 36.73 -1.98
C LYS A 524 -12.60 36.67 -3.45
N VAL A 525 -11.31 36.78 -3.75
CA VAL A 525 -10.71 36.48 -5.05
C VAL A 525 -9.55 35.54 -4.80
N LEU A 526 -9.59 34.36 -5.42
CA LEU A 526 -8.63 33.30 -5.19
C LEU A 526 -8.23 32.66 -6.51
N GLN A 527 -6.94 32.67 -6.82
CA GLN A 527 -6.39 31.93 -7.95
C GLN A 527 -5.80 30.59 -7.47
N LEU A 528 -6.21 29.49 -8.08
CA LEU A 528 -5.64 28.15 -7.86
C LEU A 528 -5.30 27.47 -9.19
N VAL A 529 -4.35 26.55 -9.16
CA VAL A 529 -4.02 25.66 -10.28
C VAL A 529 -4.42 24.25 -9.86
N LEU A 530 -5.28 23.61 -10.64
CA LEU A 530 -5.86 22.29 -10.37
C LEU A 530 -5.22 21.28 -11.33
N ASP A 531 -3.91 21.08 -11.19
CA ASP A 531 -3.07 20.27 -12.08
C ASP A 531 -2.22 19.29 -11.25
#